data_AF-A0A4S4KAL4-F1
#
_entry.id   AF-A0A4S4KAL4-F1
#
_cell.length_a   1.000
_cell.length_b   1.000
_cell.length_c   1.000
_cell.angle_alpha   90.00
_cell.angle_beta   90.00
_cell.angle_gamma   90.00
#
_symmetry.space_group_name_H-M   'P 1'
#
loop_
_entity.id
_entity.type
_entity.pdbx_description
1 polymer ?
#
loop_
_entity_poly.entity_id
_entity_poly.type
_entity_poly.pdbx_seq_one_letter_code
_entity_poly.pdbx_strand_id
1 'polypeptide(L)'
;MVWIIRGGKQHIYIQKIHEKYGDAVRVGPNEISIRDPSAILPMMGAQGIPKGPALIAFRDSTEHARRRKPWNRAFNTTAIKEYQPIISKRVTQLVDRLAEQKGTVDLAKWISFFTYDFMGDMVYGGGTEMLRDGDKDGLWKALKDGLDIAQVYEHVPWLSYYTRHIPNASTELKQFRAMALNRTIERYKNGAMTKDLFYYLSNEDNAEKESPQPAVVISDGILALVAGSDTTAAVLSNTFWCLIRQPDAYKRLQAEVDQYYPRGEDSLDPKHHVKMVYLDAVL
;
A
#
# COMPACT_ATOMS: atom_id res chain seq x y z
N MET A 1 -5.89 -8.70 23.97
CA MET A 1 -5.66 -7.84 22.81
C MET A 1 -6.67 -8.09 21.67
N VAL A 2 -6.88 -9.33 21.21
CA VAL A 2 -7.78 -9.66 20.07
C VAL A 2 -9.15 -8.97 20.09
N TRP A 3 -9.84 -8.99 21.24
CA TRP A 3 -11.14 -8.32 21.39
C TRP A 3 -11.09 -6.80 21.14
N ILE A 4 -10.00 -6.15 21.56
CA ILE A 4 -9.79 -4.70 21.42
C ILE A 4 -9.53 -4.34 19.95
N ILE A 5 -8.75 -5.17 19.25
CA ILE A 5 -8.40 -4.99 17.83
C ILE A 5 -9.63 -5.11 16.94
N ARG A 6 -10.52 -6.07 17.23
CA ARG A 6 -11.78 -6.21 16.49
C ARG A 6 -12.65 -4.95 16.51
N GLY A 7 -12.46 -4.06 17.48
CA GLY A 7 -13.12 -2.76 17.54
C GLY A 7 -12.41 -1.63 16.80
N GLY A 8 -11.24 -1.86 16.17
CA GLY A 8 -10.42 -0.85 15.50
C GLY A 8 -9.78 0.19 16.45
N LYS A 9 -9.88 -0.02 17.77
CA LYS A 9 -9.52 0.98 18.80
C LYS A 9 -8.27 0.60 19.60
N GLN A 10 -7.40 -0.23 19.02
CA GLN A 10 -6.15 -0.66 19.66
C GLN A 10 -5.26 0.53 20.02
N HIS A 11 -5.11 1.51 19.13
CA HIS A 11 -4.31 2.72 19.37
C HIS A 11 -4.79 3.50 20.61
N ILE A 12 -6.12 3.63 20.79
CA ILE A 12 -6.71 4.29 21.98
C ILE A 12 -6.41 3.51 23.25
N TYR A 13 -6.47 2.18 23.20
CA TYR A 13 -6.14 1.34 24.34
C TYR A 13 -4.66 1.44 24.73
N ILE A 14 -3.77 1.38 23.74
CA ILE A 14 -2.32 1.53 23.94
C ILE A 14 -2.01 2.91 24.53
N GLN A 15 -2.64 3.98 24.02
CA GLN A 15 -2.51 5.33 24.56
C GLN A 15 -2.89 5.38 26.05
N LYS A 16 -4.06 4.83 26.42
CA LYS A 16 -4.52 4.80 27.83
C LYS A 16 -3.58 4.02 28.75
N ILE A 17 -2.97 2.94 28.25
CA ILE A 17 -1.96 2.20 29.02
C ILE A 17 -0.74 3.07 29.26
N HIS A 18 -0.24 3.76 28.23
CA HIS A 18 0.90 4.65 28.37
C HIS A 18 0.60 5.85 29.29
N GLU A 19 -0.60 6.42 29.23
CA GLU A 19 -1.05 7.47 30.16
C GLU A 19 -1.01 7.00 31.63
N LYS A 20 -1.28 5.71 31.88
CA LYS A 20 -1.30 5.15 33.24
C LYS A 20 0.07 4.66 33.74
N TYR A 21 0.86 4.04 32.86
CA TYR A 21 2.05 3.29 33.26
C TYR A 21 3.37 3.88 32.75
N GLY A 22 3.33 4.94 31.93
CA GLY A 22 4.51 5.64 31.43
C GLY A 22 4.94 5.20 30.04
N ASP A 23 6.21 5.43 29.69
CA ASP A 23 6.65 5.44 28.30
C ASP A 23 7.03 4.08 27.73
N ALA A 24 7.24 3.07 28.58
CA ALA A 24 7.50 1.69 28.18
C ALA A 24 6.54 0.74 28.92
N VAL A 25 5.67 0.06 28.17
CA VAL A 25 4.59 -0.74 28.74
C VAL A 25 4.52 -2.10 28.05
N ARG A 26 4.39 -3.18 28.85
CA ARG A 26 4.19 -4.53 28.30
C ARG A 26 2.74 -4.70 27.88
N VAL A 27 2.49 -4.91 26.58
CA VAL A 27 1.15 -5.04 25.99
C VAL A 27 0.79 -6.49 25.61
N GLY A 28 1.79 -7.39 25.63
CA GLY A 28 1.61 -8.82 25.38
C GLY A 28 2.71 -9.66 26.05
N PRO A 29 2.63 -11.00 25.98
CA PRO A 29 3.61 -11.88 26.61
C PRO A 29 5.06 -11.58 26.20
N ASN A 30 5.27 -11.28 24.92
CA ASN A 30 6.57 -10.97 24.32
C ASN A 30 6.56 -9.61 23.59
N GLU A 31 5.71 -8.68 24.03
CA GLU A 31 5.48 -7.42 23.32
C GLU A 31 5.55 -6.23 24.29
N ILE A 32 6.43 -5.29 23.96
CA ILE A 32 6.61 -4.03 24.70
C ILE A 32 6.29 -2.89 23.72
N SER A 33 5.40 -2.00 24.13
CA SER A 33 5.12 -0.75 23.43
C SER A 33 5.93 0.37 24.08
N ILE A 34 6.61 1.18 23.26
CA ILE A 34 7.48 2.27 23.70
C ILE A 34 7.04 3.53 22.96
N ARG A 35 6.80 4.62 23.69
CA ARG A 35 6.45 5.94 23.10
C ARG A 35 7.52 7.01 23.31
N ASP A 36 8.66 6.66 23.89
CA ASP A 36 9.81 7.56 24.02
C ASP A 36 10.49 7.77 22.66
N PRO A 37 10.57 9.01 22.14
CA PRO A 37 11.27 9.31 20.88
C PRO A 37 12.73 8.89 20.86
N SER A 38 13.39 8.82 22.02
CA SER A 38 14.78 8.38 22.13
C SER A 38 14.99 6.93 21.65
N ALA A 39 13.93 6.11 21.67
CA ALA A 39 13.97 4.72 21.22
C ALA A 39 13.93 4.57 19.69
N ILE A 40 13.57 5.62 18.93
CA ILE A 40 13.43 5.54 17.47
C ILE A 40 14.74 5.12 16.80
N LEU A 41 15.86 5.81 17.08
CA LEU A 41 17.14 5.49 16.45
C LEU A 41 17.72 4.14 16.91
N PRO A 42 17.75 3.81 18.21
CA PRO A 42 18.19 2.50 18.69
C PRO A 42 17.35 1.34 18.16
N MET A 43 16.05 1.52 17.89
CA MET A 43 15.19 0.45 17.40
C MET A 43 15.10 0.39 15.87
N MET A 44 14.94 1.53 15.20
CA MET A 44 14.65 1.61 13.76
C MET A 44 15.81 2.14 12.90
N GLY A 45 16.91 2.57 13.53
CA GLY A 45 18.11 3.03 12.84
C GLY A 45 18.85 1.91 12.09
N ALA A 46 19.94 2.26 11.40
CA ALA A 46 20.69 1.33 10.56
C ALA A 46 21.27 0.11 11.32
N GLN A 47 21.56 0.29 12.61
CA GLN A 47 22.02 -0.77 13.53
C GLN A 47 20.95 -1.15 14.56
N GLY A 48 19.69 -0.85 14.25
CA GLY A 48 18.56 -1.12 15.15
C GLY A 48 18.20 -2.60 15.25
N ILE A 49 17.08 -2.88 15.91
CA ILE A 49 16.59 -4.23 16.12
C ILE A 49 16.18 -4.84 14.76
N PRO A 50 16.47 -6.14 14.51
CA PRO A 50 16.00 -6.81 13.30
C PRO A 50 14.48 -6.69 13.12
N LYS A 51 14.03 -6.40 11.89
CA LYS A 51 12.61 -6.36 11.54
C LYS A 51 12.03 -7.80 11.47
N GLY A 52 10.69 -7.95 11.43
CA GLY A 52 9.89 -9.21 11.59
C GLY A 52 10.18 -10.37 10.59
N PRO A 53 9.19 -11.13 10.05
CA PRO A 53 9.29 -11.97 8.82
C PRO A 53 8.59 -11.39 7.54
N ALA A 54 9.23 -11.33 6.33
CA ALA A 54 8.82 -10.85 4.95
C ALA A 54 9.80 -9.79 4.33
N LEU A 55 9.63 -9.19 3.13
CA LEU A 55 10.56 -8.10 2.69
C LEU A 55 10.59 -6.91 3.66
N ILE A 56 9.40 -6.51 4.10
CA ILE A 56 9.16 -5.54 5.17
C ILE A 56 9.72 -5.97 6.53
N ALA A 57 10.28 -7.17 6.60
CA ALA A 57 10.46 -7.93 7.81
C ALA A 57 11.48 -9.07 7.57
N PHE A 58 12.59 -8.85 6.86
CA PHE A 58 13.61 -9.90 6.71
C PHE A 58 14.53 -9.74 7.91
N ARG A 59 14.70 -10.82 8.69
CA ARG A 59 15.57 -10.78 9.88
C ARG A 59 17.04 -10.66 9.52
N ASP A 60 17.44 -11.30 8.43
CA ASP A 60 18.80 -11.23 7.93
C ASP A 60 19.00 -9.94 7.13
N SER A 61 19.82 -9.04 7.67
CA SER A 61 20.14 -7.75 7.07
C SER A 61 20.81 -7.89 5.69
N THR A 62 21.59 -8.95 5.49
CA THR A 62 22.32 -9.21 4.24
C THR A 62 21.33 -9.64 3.16
N GLU A 63 20.45 -10.58 3.48
CA GLU A 63 19.41 -11.02 2.55
C GLU A 63 18.41 -9.91 2.28
N HIS A 64 18.02 -9.13 3.29
CA HIS A 64 17.20 -7.94 3.11
C HIS A 64 17.85 -6.94 2.15
N ALA A 65 19.14 -6.62 2.33
CA ALA A 65 19.86 -5.71 1.45
C ALA A 65 19.90 -6.24 0.01
N ARG A 66 20.11 -7.56 -0.18
CA ARG A 66 20.06 -8.22 -1.49
C ARG A 66 18.67 -8.11 -2.13
N ARG A 67 17.63 -8.46 -1.38
CA ARG A 67 16.22 -8.41 -1.81
C ARG A 67 15.75 -7.00 -2.12
N ARG A 68 16.30 -5.98 -1.46
CA ARG A 68 15.96 -4.58 -1.65
C ARG A 68 16.56 -3.95 -2.91
N LYS A 69 17.61 -4.53 -3.51
CA LYS A 69 18.22 -4.00 -4.74
C LYS A 69 17.23 -3.79 -5.91
N PRO A 70 16.44 -4.80 -6.35
CA PRO A 70 15.49 -4.60 -7.45
C PRO A 70 14.41 -3.57 -7.10
N TRP A 71 13.95 -3.52 -5.85
CA TRP A 71 13.04 -2.48 -5.37
C TRP A 71 13.64 -1.08 -5.48
N ASN A 72 14.89 -0.89 -5.04
CA ASN A 72 15.56 0.41 -5.17
C ASN A 72 15.68 0.86 -6.63
N ARG A 73 15.84 -0.08 -7.58
CA ARG A 73 15.84 0.25 -9.02
C ARG A 73 14.45 0.67 -9.50
N ALA A 74 13.42 -0.08 -9.12
CA ALA A 74 12.04 0.21 -9.50
C ALA A 74 11.50 1.52 -8.91
N PHE A 75 12.03 1.97 -7.77
CA PHE A 75 11.62 3.21 -7.11
C PHE A 75 12.66 4.34 -7.22
N ASN A 76 13.58 4.27 -8.19
CA ASN A 76 14.46 5.40 -8.48
C ASN A 76 13.74 6.46 -9.33
N THR A 77 14.31 7.66 -9.40
CA THR A 77 13.72 8.79 -10.13
C THR A 77 13.46 8.51 -11.61
N THR A 78 14.27 7.67 -12.25
CA THR A 78 14.08 7.30 -13.67
C THR A 78 12.89 6.36 -13.83
N ALA A 79 12.79 5.32 -13.02
CA ALA A 79 11.68 4.36 -13.06
C ALA A 79 10.36 5.01 -12.67
N ILE A 80 10.34 5.92 -11.69
CA ILE A 80 9.14 6.66 -11.30
C ILE A 80 8.55 7.45 -12.48
N LYS A 81 9.39 8.01 -13.37
CA LYS A 81 8.90 8.72 -14.58
C LYS A 81 8.18 7.78 -15.54
N GLU A 82 8.59 6.51 -15.63
CA GLU A 82 7.92 5.50 -16.46
C GLU A 82 6.51 5.17 -15.93
N TYR A 83 6.25 5.40 -14.64
CA TYR A 83 4.93 5.20 -14.04
C TYR A 83 3.99 6.41 -14.19
N GLN A 84 4.51 7.58 -14.59
CA GLN A 84 3.70 8.79 -14.72
C GLN A 84 2.52 8.60 -15.70
N PRO A 85 2.68 8.02 -16.90
CA PRO A 85 1.55 7.82 -17.80
C PRO A 85 0.46 6.90 -17.22
N ILE A 86 0.88 5.92 -16.40
CA ILE A 86 -0.01 4.96 -15.75
C ILE A 86 -0.88 5.67 -14.72
N ILE A 87 -0.26 6.45 -13.81
CA ILE A 87 -1.01 7.18 -12.80
C ILE A 87 -1.90 8.25 -13.43
N SER A 88 -1.42 8.99 -14.42
CA SER A 88 -2.21 10.00 -15.14
C SER A 88 -3.47 9.40 -15.75
N LYS A 89 -3.35 8.25 -16.44
CA LYS A 89 -4.49 7.54 -17.01
C LYS A 89 -5.54 7.16 -15.94
N ARG A 90 -5.10 6.60 -14.81
CA ARG A 90 -6.01 6.16 -13.74
C ARG A 90 -6.62 7.33 -12.97
N VAL A 91 -5.89 8.44 -12.79
CA VAL A 91 -6.43 9.67 -12.19
C VAL A 91 -7.51 10.27 -13.09
N THR A 92 -7.28 10.38 -14.40
CA THR A 92 -8.31 10.82 -15.35
C THR A 92 -9.55 9.93 -15.27
N GLN A 93 -9.37 8.61 -15.29
CA GLN A 93 -10.48 7.67 -15.17
C GLN A 93 -11.23 7.83 -13.83
N LEU A 94 -10.54 8.06 -12.72
CA LEU A 94 -11.17 8.34 -11.43
C LEU A 94 -12.02 9.61 -11.49
N VAL A 95 -11.48 10.70 -12.02
CA VAL A 95 -12.19 11.99 -12.15
C VAL A 95 -13.44 11.84 -13.03
N ASP A 96 -13.30 11.18 -14.18
CA ASP A 96 -14.42 10.92 -15.10
C ASP A 96 -15.53 10.13 -14.40
N ARG A 97 -15.16 9.06 -13.68
CA ARG A 97 -16.13 8.22 -12.96
C ARG A 97 -16.82 8.97 -11.82
N LEU A 98 -16.09 9.83 -11.11
CA LEU A 98 -16.67 10.69 -10.08
C LEU A 98 -17.64 11.72 -10.67
N ALA A 99 -17.33 12.29 -11.84
CA ALA A 99 -18.19 13.26 -12.53
C ALA A 99 -19.51 12.65 -13.04
N GLU A 100 -19.53 11.34 -13.33
CA GLU A 100 -20.74 10.61 -13.71
C GLU A 100 -21.68 10.32 -12.51
N GLN A 101 -21.18 10.41 -11.28
CA GLN A 101 -21.98 10.10 -10.09
C GLN A 101 -23.01 11.19 -9.80
N LYS A 102 -24.16 10.78 -9.25
CA LYS A 102 -25.25 11.69 -8.87
C LYS A 102 -25.53 11.58 -7.37
N GLY A 103 -25.74 12.72 -6.72
CA GLY A 103 -26.09 12.78 -5.31
C GLY A 103 -24.88 12.54 -4.40
N THR A 104 -25.07 11.73 -3.35
CA THR A 104 -24.01 11.42 -2.38
C THR A 104 -23.10 10.32 -2.91
N VAL A 105 -21.79 10.56 -2.88
CA VAL A 105 -20.77 9.65 -3.41
C VAL A 105 -19.88 9.15 -2.28
N ASP A 106 -19.67 7.84 -2.22
CA ASP A 106 -18.63 7.24 -1.37
C ASP A 106 -17.26 7.43 -2.03
N LEU A 107 -16.59 8.53 -1.70
CA LEU A 107 -15.28 8.87 -2.25
C LEU A 107 -14.19 7.85 -1.85
N ALA A 108 -14.27 7.28 -0.64
CA ALA A 108 -13.28 6.32 -0.16
C ALA A 108 -13.32 5.01 -0.97
N LYS A 109 -14.51 4.58 -1.38
CA LYS A 109 -14.68 3.45 -2.30
C LYS A 109 -14.02 3.70 -3.66
N TRP A 110 -14.28 4.87 -4.26
CA TRP A 110 -13.70 5.22 -5.57
C TRP A 110 -12.18 5.37 -5.52
N ILE A 111 -11.65 5.98 -4.45
CA ILE A 111 -10.20 6.05 -4.18
C ILE A 111 -9.61 4.64 -4.03
N SER A 112 -10.29 3.75 -3.30
CA SER A 112 -9.83 2.36 -3.14
C SER A 112 -9.70 1.65 -4.49
N PHE A 113 -10.71 1.77 -5.35
CA PHE A 113 -10.66 1.21 -6.71
C PHE A 113 -9.55 1.82 -7.56
N PHE A 114 -9.36 3.14 -7.49
CA PHE A 114 -8.26 3.83 -8.16
C PHE A 114 -6.90 3.29 -7.74
N THR A 115 -6.63 3.20 -6.43
CA THR A 115 -5.33 2.73 -5.94
C THR A 115 -5.07 1.27 -6.28
N TYR A 116 -6.11 0.42 -6.26
CA TYR A 116 -5.97 -0.99 -6.62
C TYR A 116 -5.70 -1.16 -8.11
N ASP A 117 -6.41 -0.44 -8.98
CA ASP A 117 -6.17 -0.44 -10.42
C ASP A 117 -4.81 0.12 -10.79
N PHE A 118 -4.41 1.24 -10.17
CA PHE A 118 -3.08 1.82 -10.37
C PHE A 118 -1.98 0.84 -9.98
N MET A 119 -2.08 0.20 -8.82
CA MET A 119 -1.08 -0.79 -8.41
C MET A 119 -1.13 -2.06 -9.27
N GLY A 120 -2.30 -2.47 -9.78
CA GLY A 120 -2.41 -3.54 -10.77
C GLY A 120 -1.61 -3.24 -12.04
N ASP A 121 -1.77 -2.03 -12.57
CA ASP A 121 -1.01 -1.54 -13.73
C ASP A 121 0.49 -1.40 -13.42
N MET A 122 0.83 -0.75 -12.30
CA MET A 122 2.22 -0.49 -11.90
C MET A 122 2.98 -1.79 -11.61
N VAL A 123 2.32 -2.78 -11.00
CA VAL A 123 2.96 -4.06 -10.64
C VAL A 123 3.01 -4.98 -11.82
N TYR A 124 1.87 -5.26 -12.46
CA TYR A 124 1.73 -6.35 -13.43
C TYR A 124 1.50 -5.88 -14.87
N GLY A 125 1.55 -4.57 -15.14
CA GLY A 125 1.16 -4.02 -16.43
C GLY A 125 -0.35 -4.11 -16.70
N GLY A 126 -1.16 -4.43 -15.68
CA GLY A 126 -2.62 -4.37 -15.73
C GLY A 126 -3.33 -5.48 -14.97
N GLY A 127 -4.55 -5.79 -15.42
CA GLY A 127 -5.35 -6.93 -14.99
C GLY A 127 -6.52 -6.62 -14.07
N THR A 128 -6.77 -5.35 -13.71
CA THR A 128 -8.01 -4.93 -13.02
C THR A 128 -8.61 -3.71 -13.69
N GLU A 129 -9.93 -3.58 -13.56
CA GLU A 129 -10.69 -2.43 -14.03
C GLU A 129 -11.79 -2.08 -13.02
N MET A 130 -11.46 -2.02 -11.73
CA MET A 130 -12.42 -1.72 -10.67
C MET A 130 -13.06 -0.33 -10.81
N LEU A 131 -12.36 0.65 -11.37
CA LEU A 131 -12.94 1.96 -11.69
C LEU A 131 -14.04 1.87 -12.76
N ARG A 132 -13.99 0.90 -13.68
CA ARG A 132 -15.02 0.70 -14.71
C ARG A 132 -16.11 -0.25 -14.23
N ASP A 133 -15.69 -1.36 -13.64
CA ASP A 133 -16.53 -2.52 -13.40
C ASP A 133 -16.98 -2.64 -11.94
N GLY A 134 -16.34 -1.93 -11.01
CA GLY A 134 -16.42 -2.22 -9.59
C GLY A 134 -15.68 -3.52 -9.23
N ASP A 135 -15.81 -3.93 -7.97
CA ASP A 135 -15.19 -5.16 -7.45
C ASP A 135 -15.99 -6.42 -7.82
N LYS A 136 -16.21 -6.67 -9.13
CA LYS A 136 -17.01 -7.82 -9.61
C LYS A 136 -16.46 -9.17 -9.17
N ASP A 137 -15.13 -9.26 -9.11
CA ASP A 137 -14.40 -10.49 -8.75
C ASP A 137 -14.14 -10.60 -7.24
N GLY A 138 -14.59 -9.62 -6.44
CA GLY A 138 -14.42 -9.62 -4.99
C GLY A 138 -12.96 -9.52 -4.50
N LEU A 139 -12.05 -9.01 -5.32
CA LEU A 139 -10.61 -8.96 -5.03
C LEU A 139 -10.28 -7.93 -3.96
N TRP A 140 -10.91 -6.75 -4.02
CA TRP A 140 -10.70 -5.73 -2.99
C TRP A 140 -11.28 -6.21 -1.66
N LYS A 141 -12.47 -6.81 -1.69
CA LYS A 141 -13.05 -7.44 -0.51
C LYS A 141 -12.15 -8.53 0.07
N ALA A 142 -11.63 -9.44 -0.76
CA ALA A 142 -10.75 -10.52 -0.32
C ALA A 142 -9.43 -9.99 0.28
N LEU A 143 -8.88 -8.90 -0.26
CA LEU A 143 -7.73 -8.21 0.31
C LEU A 143 -8.05 -7.69 1.72
N LYS A 144 -9.16 -6.97 1.88
CA LYS A 144 -9.59 -6.40 3.18
C LYS A 144 -9.85 -7.49 4.22
N ASP A 145 -10.63 -8.51 3.87
CA ASP A 145 -10.92 -9.64 4.75
C ASP A 145 -9.62 -10.37 5.16
N GLY A 146 -8.68 -10.51 4.22
CA GLY A 146 -7.37 -11.10 4.46
C GLY A 146 -6.52 -10.31 5.46
N LEU A 147 -6.54 -8.97 5.37
CA LEU A 147 -5.84 -8.09 6.31
C LEU A 147 -6.47 -8.14 7.71
N ASP A 148 -7.79 -8.18 7.82
CA ASP A 148 -8.48 -8.32 9.10
C ASP A 148 -8.13 -9.64 9.81
N ILE A 149 -8.04 -10.73 9.05
CA ILE A 149 -7.59 -12.03 9.57
C ILE A 149 -6.11 -11.97 9.98
N ALA A 150 -5.26 -11.31 9.19
CA ALA A 150 -3.83 -11.17 9.49
C ALA A 150 -3.60 -10.42 10.82
N GLN A 151 -4.39 -9.39 11.12
CA GLN A 151 -4.34 -8.70 12.41
C GLN A 151 -4.65 -9.64 13.59
N VAL A 152 -5.58 -10.59 13.44
CA VAL A 152 -5.85 -11.59 14.50
C VAL A 152 -4.63 -12.50 14.72
N TYR A 153 -4.00 -12.96 13.63
CA TYR A 153 -2.81 -13.80 13.72
C TYR A 153 -1.59 -13.07 14.27
N GLU A 154 -1.47 -11.77 14.09
CA GLU A 154 -0.39 -10.99 14.69
C GLU A 154 -0.36 -11.13 16.23
N HIS A 155 -1.53 -11.09 16.86
CA HIS A 155 -1.63 -11.19 18.32
C HIS A 155 -1.79 -12.61 18.84
N VAL A 156 -2.20 -13.55 17.97
CA VAL A 156 -2.33 -14.98 18.30
C VAL A 156 -1.73 -15.83 17.19
N PRO A 157 -0.39 -15.83 17.00
CA PRO A 157 0.24 -16.47 15.84
C PRO A 157 -0.02 -17.98 15.76
N TRP A 158 -0.12 -18.65 16.90
CA TRP A 158 -0.41 -20.09 16.97
C TRP A 158 -1.79 -20.44 16.41
N LEU A 159 -2.74 -19.50 16.39
CA LEU A 159 -4.08 -19.73 15.83
C LEU A 159 -4.01 -20.04 14.33
N SER A 160 -3.06 -19.46 13.62
CA SER A 160 -2.84 -19.70 12.18
C SER A 160 -2.55 -21.16 11.84
N TYR A 161 -1.94 -21.91 12.78
CA TYR A 161 -1.70 -23.35 12.61
C TYR A 161 -3.02 -24.12 12.57
N TYR A 162 -3.93 -23.80 13.49
CA TYR A 162 -5.23 -24.47 13.61
C TYR A 162 -6.22 -24.07 12.52
N THR A 163 -6.24 -22.80 12.12
CA THR A 163 -7.18 -22.31 11.08
C THR A 163 -6.94 -22.96 9.73
N ARG A 164 -5.72 -23.47 9.46
CA ARG A 164 -5.43 -24.27 8.26
C ARG A 164 -6.22 -25.58 8.21
N HIS A 165 -6.65 -26.11 9.36
CA HIS A 165 -7.41 -27.35 9.47
C HIS A 165 -8.92 -27.14 9.49
N ILE A 166 -9.39 -25.89 9.58
CA ILE A 166 -10.82 -25.57 9.59
C ILE A 166 -11.27 -25.37 8.13
N PRO A 167 -12.25 -26.16 7.64
CA PRO A 167 -12.82 -25.95 6.31
C PRO A 167 -13.30 -24.50 6.15
N ASN A 168 -12.97 -23.90 5.01
CA ASN A 168 -13.35 -22.54 4.63
C ASN A 168 -12.79 -21.37 5.48
N ALA A 169 -12.04 -21.61 6.55
CA ALA A 169 -11.52 -20.52 7.40
C ALA A 169 -10.40 -19.66 6.76
N SER A 170 -9.97 -20.00 5.55
CA SER A 170 -8.91 -19.31 4.83
C SER A 170 -9.23 -19.15 3.34
N THR A 171 -10.51 -19.20 2.97
CA THR A 171 -10.93 -19.21 1.56
C THR A 171 -10.54 -17.93 0.86
N GLU A 172 -10.77 -16.79 1.50
CA GLU A 172 -10.48 -15.45 1.01
C GLU A 172 -8.96 -15.27 0.81
N LEU A 173 -8.16 -15.71 1.80
CA LEU A 173 -6.71 -15.68 1.68
C LEU A 173 -6.19 -16.60 0.56
N LYS A 174 -6.83 -17.76 0.35
CA LYS A 174 -6.51 -18.68 -0.76
C LYS A 174 -6.88 -18.07 -2.10
N GLN A 175 -8.06 -17.45 -2.23
CA GLN A 175 -8.51 -16.75 -3.43
C GLN A 175 -7.58 -15.60 -3.78
N PHE A 176 -7.23 -14.77 -2.79
CA PHE A 176 -6.30 -13.66 -2.97
C PHE A 176 -4.92 -14.15 -3.47
N ARG A 177 -4.37 -15.19 -2.84
CA ARG A 177 -3.10 -15.80 -3.28
C ARG A 177 -3.19 -16.40 -4.68
N ALA A 178 -4.29 -17.09 -5.00
CA ALA A 178 -4.49 -17.68 -6.32
C ALA A 178 -4.59 -16.61 -7.42
N MET A 179 -5.30 -15.51 -7.15
CA MET A 179 -5.37 -14.37 -8.06
C MET A 179 -3.99 -13.77 -8.31
N ALA A 180 -3.20 -13.51 -7.26
CA ALA A 180 -1.88 -12.94 -7.44
C ALA A 180 -0.89 -13.88 -8.14
N LEU A 181 -1.01 -15.19 -7.91
CA LEU A 181 -0.27 -16.21 -8.65
C LEU A 181 -0.66 -16.16 -10.14
N ASN A 182 -1.95 -16.14 -10.46
CA ASN A 182 -2.43 -16.09 -11.83
C ASN A 182 -1.92 -14.84 -12.57
N ARG A 183 -1.98 -13.67 -11.93
CA ARG A 183 -1.41 -12.42 -12.48
C ARG A 183 0.07 -12.53 -12.78
N THR A 184 0.82 -13.12 -11.85
CA THR A 184 2.26 -13.31 -12.03
C THR A 184 2.53 -14.25 -13.22
N ILE A 185 1.77 -15.34 -13.34
CA ILE A 185 1.89 -16.29 -14.46
C ILE A 185 1.56 -15.60 -15.79
N GLU A 186 0.47 -14.83 -15.84
CA GLU A 186 0.09 -14.07 -17.04
C GLU A 186 1.16 -13.05 -17.41
N ARG A 187 1.71 -12.33 -16.43
CA ARG A 187 2.76 -11.35 -16.66
C ARG A 187 4.07 -11.99 -17.17
N TYR A 188 4.42 -13.18 -16.69
CA TYR A 188 5.54 -13.95 -17.26
C TYR A 188 5.29 -14.39 -18.70
N LYS A 189 4.06 -14.84 -19.02
CA LYS A 189 3.70 -15.28 -20.38
C LYS A 189 3.71 -14.15 -21.39
N ASN A 190 3.20 -12.98 -20.99
CA ASN A 190 3.07 -11.83 -21.88
C ASN A 190 4.40 -11.07 -22.06
N GLY A 191 5.32 -11.18 -21.10
CA GLY A 191 6.55 -10.39 -21.08
C GLY A 191 6.31 -8.91 -20.77
N ALA A 192 7.39 -8.14 -20.65
CA ALA A 192 7.29 -6.69 -20.42
C ALA A 192 6.82 -5.96 -21.67
N MET A 193 5.65 -5.32 -21.54
CA MET A 193 5.21 -4.30 -22.49
C MET A 193 5.72 -2.90 -22.10
N THR A 194 5.99 -2.69 -20.81
CA THR A 194 6.56 -1.47 -20.23
C THR A 194 7.48 -1.84 -19.06
N LYS A 195 8.24 -0.89 -18.53
CA LYS A 195 9.10 -1.10 -17.35
C LYS A 195 8.29 -1.02 -16.04
N ASP A 196 7.31 -1.90 -15.90
CA ASP A 196 6.53 -2.07 -14.66
C ASP A 196 7.42 -2.54 -13.48
N LEU A 197 6.89 -2.56 -12.26
CA LEU A 197 7.65 -3.04 -11.10
C LEU A 197 8.09 -4.51 -11.30
N PHE A 198 7.26 -5.34 -11.94
CA PHE A 198 7.60 -6.72 -12.21
C PHE A 198 8.87 -6.85 -13.05
N TYR A 199 9.07 -6.03 -14.08
CA TYR A 199 10.28 -5.97 -14.90
C TYR A 199 11.57 -5.90 -14.06
N TYR A 200 11.57 -5.08 -13.00
CA TYR A 200 12.71 -4.97 -12.09
C TYR A 200 12.79 -6.15 -11.12
N LEU A 201 11.66 -6.62 -10.59
CA LEU A 201 11.60 -7.72 -9.62
C LEU A 201 11.95 -9.07 -10.27
N SER A 202 11.65 -9.27 -11.55
CA SER A 202 11.96 -10.47 -12.33
C SER A 202 13.35 -10.44 -12.96
N ASN A 203 14.10 -9.35 -12.79
CA ASN A 203 15.41 -9.11 -13.39
C ASN A 203 15.39 -9.06 -14.93
N GLU A 204 14.30 -8.59 -15.54
CA GLU A 204 14.20 -8.35 -17.00
C GLU A 204 15.07 -7.17 -17.46
N ASP A 205 15.54 -6.33 -16.52
CA ASP A 205 16.59 -5.32 -16.73
C ASP A 205 18.01 -5.90 -16.81
N ASN A 206 18.17 -7.21 -16.56
CA ASN A 206 19.46 -7.92 -16.52
C ASN A 206 20.50 -7.24 -15.61
N ALA A 207 20.06 -6.57 -14.55
CA ALA A 207 20.96 -5.85 -13.64
C ALA A 207 21.64 -6.78 -12.62
N GLU A 208 21.04 -7.93 -12.30
CA GLU A 208 21.63 -8.98 -11.47
C GLU A 208 22.11 -10.15 -12.33
N LYS A 209 23.17 -10.85 -11.88
CA LYS A 209 23.75 -12.01 -12.60
C LYS A 209 22.80 -13.21 -12.69
N GLU A 210 21.96 -13.38 -11.68
CA GLU A 210 21.04 -14.51 -11.57
C GLU A 210 19.62 -13.99 -11.41
N SER A 211 18.70 -14.54 -12.21
CA SER A 211 17.28 -14.23 -12.06
C SER A 211 16.73 -14.82 -10.75
N PRO A 212 15.86 -14.10 -10.04
CA PRO A 212 15.26 -14.59 -8.81
C PRO A 212 14.32 -15.78 -9.08
N GLN A 213 14.16 -16.63 -8.08
CA GLN A 213 13.18 -17.71 -8.11
C GLN A 213 11.76 -17.14 -8.34
N PRO A 214 10.91 -17.74 -9.18
CA PRO A 214 9.57 -17.23 -9.44
C PRO A 214 8.73 -17.00 -8.17
N ALA A 215 8.88 -17.86 -7.16
CA ALA A 215 8.20 -17.72 -5.87
C ALA A 215 8.56 -16.42 -5.13
N VAL A 216 9.79 -15.93 -5.30
CA VAL A 216 10.25 -14.65 -4.74
C VAL A 216 9.53 -13.49 -5.42
N VAL A 217 9.47 -13.51 -6.76
CA VAL A 217 8.83 -12.46 -7.56
C VAL A 217 7.32 -12.41 -7.29
N ILE A 218 6.66 -13.57 -7.19
CA ILE A 218 5.25 -13.67 -6.79
C ILE A 218 5.02 -13.01 -5.43
N SER A 219 5.86 -13.36 -4.44
CA SER A 219 5.74 -12.81 -3.08
C SER A 219 5.95 -11.29 -3.06
N ASP A 220 6.90 -10.77 -3.84
CA ASP A 220 7.19 -9.34 -3.90
C ASP A 220 6.10 -8.56 -4.66
N GLY A 221 5.55 -9.12 -5.73
CA GLY A 221 4.40 -8.54 -6.43
C GLY A 221 3.15 -8.47 -5.56
N ILE A 222 2.86 -9.53 -4.79
CA ILE A 222 1.77 -9.54 -3.80
C ILE A 222 1.98 -8.43 -2.78
N LEU A 223 3.19 -8.35 -2.22
CA LEU A 223 3.53 -7.33 -1.23
C LEU A 223 3.31 -5.93 -1.81
N ALA A 224 3.80 -5.66 -3.02
CA ALA A 224 3.62 -4.37 -3.68
C ALA A 224 2.15 -4.03 -3.84
N LEU A 225 1.35 -4.95 -4.40
CA LEU A 225 -0.06 -4.72 -4.64
C LEU A 225 -0.82 -4.43 -3.34
N VAL A 226 -0.61 -5.22 -2.28
CA VAL A 226 -1.31 -5.03 -1.00
C VAL A 226 -0.85 -3.74 -0.32
N ALA A 227 0.46 -3.59 -0.12
CA ALA A 227 1.01 -2.48 0.65
C ALA A 227 0.78 -1.14 -0.05
N GLY A 228 0.89 -1.09 -1.39
CA GLY A 228 0.71 0.13 -2.17
C GLY A 228 -0.75 0.55 -2.35
N SER A 229 -1.68 -0.41 -2.47
CA SER A 229 -3.09 -0.08 -2.68
C SER A 229 -3.75 0.42 -1.40
N ASP A 230 -3.68 -0.37 -0.32
CA ASP A 230 -4.49 -0.13 0.88
C ASP A 230 -4.04 1.09 1.68
N THR A 231 -2.72 1.27 1.83
CA THR A 231 -2.16 2.40 2.58
C THR A 231 -2.43 3.72 1.88
N THR A 232 -2.21 3.78 0.56
CA THR A 232 -2.49 4.97 -0.26
C THR A 232 -3.98 5.30 -0.26
N ALA A 233 -4.85 4.29 -0.34
CA ALA A 233 -6.29 4.50 -0.27
C ALA A 233 -6.71 5.15 1.05
N ALA A 234 -6.13 4.67 2.17
CA ALA A 234 -6.38 5.21 3.49
C ALA A 234 -5.88 6.66 3.61
N VAL A 235 -4.65 6.96 3.17
CA VAL A 235 -4.10 8.33 3.19
C VAL A 235 -4.99 9.27 2.40
N LEU A 236 -5.22 9.00 1.12
CA LEU A 236 -6.02 9.87 0.24
C LEU A 236 -7.45 10.06 0.77
N SER A 237 -8.10 8.99 1.23
CA SER A 237 -9.46 9.09 1.80
C SER A 237 -9.50 10.01 3.03
N ASN A 238 -8.51 9.90 3.93
CA ASN A 238 -8.42 10.76 5.10
C ASN A 238 -8.04 12.20 4.73
N THR A 239 -7.14 12.41 3.77
CA THR A 239 -6.78 13.73 3.25
C THR A 239 -8.02 14.46 2.73
N PHE A 240 -8.80 13.83 1.86
CA PHE A 240 -10.05 14.43 1.37
C PHE A 240 -11.07 14.65 2.48
N TRP A 241 -11.22 13.71 3.42
CA TRP A 241 -12.11 13.91 4.56
C TRP A 241 -11.72 15.13 5.42
N CYS A 242 -10.43 15.31 5.70
CA CYS A 242 -9.92 16.48 6.42
C CYS A 242 -10.15 17.78 5.63
N LEU A 243 -9.85 17.79 4.34
CA LEU A 243 -10.01 18.96 3.47
C LEU A 243 -11.48 19.39 3.36
N ILE A 244 -12.40 18.45 3.10
CA ILE A 244 -13.83 18.73 2.96
C ILE A 244 -14.41 19.31 4.25
N ARG A 245 -13.89 18.90 5.42
CA ARG A 245 -14.31 19.42 6.73
C ARG A 245 -13.66 20.75 7.11
N GLN A 246 -12.60 21.17 6.41
CA GLN A 246 -11.88 22.41 6.66
C GLN A 246 -11.87 23.30 5.41
N PRO A 247 -12.94 24.09 5.17
CA PRO A 247 -13.11 24.87 3.94
C PRO A 247 -11.96 25.83 3.63
N ASP A 248 -11.33 26.42 4.65
CA ASP A 248 -10.21 27.35 4.46
C ASP A 248 -8.96 26.61 3.96
N ALA A 249 -8.70 25.42 4.49
CA ALA A 249 -7.58 24.58 4.04
C ALA A 249 -7.82 24.09 2.62
N TYR A 250 -9.05 23.68 2.29
CA TYR A 250 -9.46 23.30 0.94
C TYR A 250 -9.24 24.45 -0.05
N LYS A 251 -9.77 25.65 0.25
CA LYS A 251 -9.64 26.82 -0.65
C LYS A 251 -8.19 27.24 -0.84
N ARG A 252 -7.39 27.17 0.22
CA ARG A 252 -5.95 27.47 0.14
C ARG A 252 -5.22 26.47 -0.75
N LEU A 253 -5.52 25.18 -0.60
CA LEU A 253 -4.93 24.13 -1.45
C LEU A 253 -5.34 24.32 -2.91
N GLN A 254 -6.63 24.56 -3.15
CA GLN A 254 -7.16 24.83 -4.48
C GLN A 254 -6.46 26.04 -5.10
N ALA A 255 -6.28 27.14 -4.36
CA ALA A 255 -5.59 28.32 -4.85
C ALA A 255 -4.12 28.04 -5.22
N GLU A 256 -3.41 27.22 -4.45
CA GLU A 256 -2.04 26.81 -4.81
C GLU A 256 -2.03 25.94 -6.08
N VAL A 257 -2.94 24.98 -6.21
CA VAL A 257 -3.09 24.16 -7.42
C VAL A 257 -3.40 25.03 -8.65
N ASP A 258 -4.38 25.93 -8.55
CA ASP A 258 -4.80 26.82 -9.64
C ASP A 258 -3.69 27.81 -10.05
N GLN A 259 -2.82 28.20 -9.11
CA GLN A 259 -1.66 29.06 -9.38
C GLN A 259 -0.63 28.36 -10.26
N TYR A 260 -0.33 27.09 -9.99
CA TYR A 260 0.68 26.32 -10.74
C TYR A 260 0.11 25.66 -12.00
N TYR A 261 -1.19 25.35 -12.00
CA TYR A 261 -1.89 24.67 -13.10
C TYR A 261 -3.17 25.44 -13.48
N PRO A 262 -3.04 26.64 -14.08
CA PRO A 262 -4.19 27.40 -14.56
C PRO A 262 -4.95 26.62 -15.65
N ARG A 263 -6.21 26.99 -15.87
CA ARG A 263 -7.08 26.31 -16.84
C ARG A 263 -6.41 26.17 -18.21
N GLY A 264 -6.25 24.93 -18.67
CA GLY A 264 -5.62 24.58 -19.94
C GLY A 264 -4.20 24.02 -19.81
N GLU A 265 -3.56 24.19 -18.66
CA GLU A 265 -2.33 23.45 -18.30
C GLU A 265 -2.66 22.03 -17.87
N ASP A 266 -1.72 21.11 -18.10
CA ASP A 266 -1.84 19.72 -17.66
C ASP A 266 -1.45 19.59 -16.18
N SER A 267 -2.47 19.47 -15.31
CA SER A 267 -2.30 19.22 -13.87
C SER A 267 -1.72 17.84 -13.52
N LEU A 268 -1.57 16.94 -14.51
CA LEU A 268 -0.97 15.62 -14.33
C LEU A 268 0.54 15.59 -14.62
N ASP A 269 1.12 16.71 -15.10
CA ASP A 269 2.57 16.88 -15.21
C ASP A 269 3.15 17.31 -13.86
N PRO A 270 4.03 16.51 -13.22
CA PRO A 270 4.58 16.81 -11.90
C PRO A 270 5.62 17.95 -11.89
N LYS A 271 5.87 18.65 -13.01
CA LYS A 271 6.85 19.74 -13.16
C LYS A 271 6.83 20.81 -12.06
N HIS A 272 5.68 21.04 -11.42
CA HIS A 272 5.52 22.05 -10.37
C HIS A 272 5.40 21.49 -8.94
N HIS A 273 5.22 20.18 -8.76
CA HIS A 273 4.93 19.58 -7.44
C HIS A 273 5.98 19.90 -6.38
N VAL A 274 7.27 19.94 -6.75
CA VAL A 274 8.38 20.28 -5.83
C VAL A 274 8.31 21.72 -5.30
N LYS A 275 7.48 22.59 -5.89
CA LYS A 275 7.28 23.98 -5.48
C LYS A 275 5.97 24.18 -4.69
N MET A 276 5.11 23.17 -4.64
CA MET A 276 3.78 23.24 -4.01
C MET A 276 3.89 22.85 -2.53
N VAL A 277 4.42 23.77 -1.73
CA VAL A 277 4.74 23.52 -0.32
C VAL A 277 3.47 23.26 0.50
N TYR A 278 2.35 23.88 0.14
CA TYR A 278 1.11 23.67 0.89
C TYR A 278 0.46 22.32 0.56
N LEU A 279 0.53 21.86 -0.70
CA LEU A 279 0.17 20.49 -1.08
C LEU A 279 0.98 19.47 -0.29
N ASP A 280 2.30 19.63 -0.19
CA ASP A 280 3.18 18.75 0.58
C ASP A 280 2.82 18.75 2.08
N ALA A 281 2.43 19.90 2.64
CA ALA A 281 2.00 19.99 4.04
C ALA A 281 0.62 19.38 4.32
N VAL A 282 -0.22 19.19 3.28
CA VAL A 282 -1.53 18.54 3.39
C VAL A 282 -1.43 17.02 3.34
N LEU A 283 -0.43 16.49 2.63
CA LEU A 283 -0.16 15.06 2.46
C LEU A 283 0.57 14.48 3.69
#